data_AF-A0A7W9PNF7-F1
#
_entry.id   AF-A0A7W9PNF7-F1
#
_cell.length_a   1.000
_cell.length_b   1.000
_cell.length_c   1.000
_cell.angle_alpha   90.00
_cell.angle_beta   90.00
_cell.angle_gamma   90.00
#
_symmetry.space_group_name_H-M   'P 1'
#
loop_
_entity.id
_entity.type
_entity.pdbx_description
1 polymer ?
#
loop_
_entity_poly.entity_id
_entity_poly.type
_entity_poly.pdbx_seq_one_letter_code
_entity_poly.pdbx_strand_id
1 'polypeptide(L)'
;MSAAVRRTAYALGAVAAVLLALVAFNTFTSTSAGAAVSNPIVRSQYFTTGASTIYCPGGYVATGGGVGVDLQDSMYVARTEPVQSGGQPVGWKGEIRQRSNGAAASGTVYVVCAQ
;
A
#
# COMPACT_ATOMS: atom_id res chain seq x y z
N MET A 1 -16.69 -9.09 -53.08
CA MET A 1 -15.70 -8.43 -52.20
C MET A 1 -15.49 -9.33 -51.00
N SER A 2 -14.49 -10.20 -51.06
CA SER A 2 -14.41 -11.41 -50.21
C SER A 2 -13.96 -11.11 -48.78
N ALA A 3 -14.58 -11.78 -47.80
CA ALA A 3 -14.34 -11.65 -46.35
C ALA A 3 -12.87 -11.84 -45.91
N ALA A 4 -12.03 -12.40 -46.78
CA ALA A 4 -10.59 -12.57 -46.58
C ALA A 4 -9.83 -11.24 -46.45
N VAL A 5 -10.24 -10.18 -47.16
CA VAL A 5 -9.51 -8.89 -47.19
C VAL A 5 -9.74 -8.07 -45.91
N ARG A 6 -10.89 -8.25 -45.23
CA ARG A 6 -11.16 -7.54 -43.97
C ARG A 6 -10.32 -8.08 -42.81
N ARG A 7 -10.02 -9.39 -42.78
CA ARG A 7 -9.29 -10.01 -41.66
C ARG A 7 -7.83 -9.57 -41.56
N THR A 8 -7.18 -9.29 -42.69
CA THR A 8 -5.78 -8.80 -42.71
C THR A 8 -5.65 -7.36 -42.23
N ALA A 9 -6.65 -6.50 -42.47
CA ALA A 9 -6.64 -5.12 -41.97
C ALA A 9 -6.77 -5.04 -40.44
N TYR A 10 -7.60 -5.90 -39.83
CA TYR A 10 -7.74 -5.95 -38.36
C TYR A 10 -6.50 -6.50 -37.64
N ALA A 11 -5.76 -7.42 -38.26
CA ALA A 11 -4.54 -7.97 -37.67
C ALA A 11 -3.41 -6.93 -37.57
N LEU A 12 -3.27 -6.06 -38.58
CA LEU A 12 -2.26 -5.00 -38.58
C LEU A 12 -2.59 -3.86 -37.59
N GLY A 13 -3.88 -3.50 -37.44
CA GLY A 13 -4.31 -2.50 -36.46
C GLY A 13 -4.10 -2.93 -35.01
N ALA A 14 -4.32 -4.22 -34.70
CA ALA A 14 -4.12 -4.76 -33.36
C ALA A 14 -2.63 -4.79 -32.96
N VAL A 15 -1.73 -5.13 -33.88
CA VAL A 15 -0.28 -5.17 -33.62
C VAL A 15 0.28 -3.77 -33.38
N ALA A 16 -0.19 -2.76 -34.13
CA ALA A 16 0.20 -1.37 -33.93
C ALA A 16 -0.27 -0.82 -32.57
N ALA A 17 -1.47 -1.17 -32.12
CA ALA A 17 -2.00 -0.76 -30.82
C ALA A 17 -1.23 -1.39 -29.63
N VAL A 18 -0.81 -2.65 -29.76
CA VAL A 18 0.00 -3.34 -28.74
C VAL A 18 1.40 -2.73 -28.65
N LEU A 19 2.01 -2.37 -29.78
CA LEU A 19 3.32 -1.69 -29.81
C LEU A 19 3.27 -0.28 -29.20
N LEU A 20 2.21 0.49 -29.46
CA LEU A 20 1.99 1.81 -28.85
C LEU A 20 1.76 1.72 -27.33
N ALA A 21 1.07 0.67 -26.85
CA ALA A 21 0.90 0.43 -25.42
C ALA A 21 2.25 0.12 -24.74
N LEU A 22 3.09 -0.73 -25.34
CA LEU A 22 4.43 -1.06 -24.81
C LEU A 22 5.35 0.17 -24.71
N VAL A 23 5.28 1.11 -25.66
CA VAL A 23 6.04 2.36 -25.59
C VAL A 23 5.54 3.28 -24.47
N ALA A 24 4.21 3.34 -24.24
CA ALA A 24 3.65 4.11 -23.13
C ALA A 24 3.99 3.50 -21.75
N PHE A 25 4.06 2.18 -21.63
CA PHE A 25 4.53 1.51 -20.39
C PHE A 25 6.03 1.73 -20.13
N ASN A 26 6.86 1.85 -21.17
CA ASN A 26 8.28 2.18 -21.01
C ASN A 26 8.53 3.63 -20.57
N THR A 27 7.57 4.54 -20.74
CA THR A 27 7.63 5.90 -20.19
C THR A 27 7.09 6.03 -18.77
N PHE A 28 6.48 4.97 -18.20
CA PHE A 28 6.37 4.82 -16.74
C PHE A 28 7.68 4.26 -16.18
N THR A 29 8.82 4.86 -16.57
CA THR A 29 9.90 5.03 -15.61
C THR A 29 9.32 5.89 -14.51
N SER A 30 8.76 5.24 -13.49
CA SER A 30 8.67 5.81 -12.16
C SER A 30 9.99 6.51 -11.94
N THR A 31 9.99 7.84 -11.91
CA THR A 31 11.10 8.60 -11.38
C THR A 31 11.12 8.26 -9.90
N SER A 32 11.64 7.09 -9.54
CA SER A 32 12.31 6.94 -8.26
C SER A 32 13.49 7.87 -8.39
N ALA A 33 13.26 9.15 -8.08
CA ALA A 33 14.30 10.03 -7.61
C ALA A 33 15.18 9.16 -6.74
N GLY A 34 16.45 9.02 -7.11
CA GLY A 34 17.39 8.12 -6.47
C GLY A 34 17.46 8.45 -5.00
N ALA A 35 16.54 7.91 -4.20
CA ALA A 35 16.67 7.83 -2.78
C ALA A 35 17.91 6.98 -2.61
N ALA A 36 18.89 7.53 -1.91
CA ALA A 36 19.90 6.72 -1.27
C ALA A 36 19.22 5.45 -0.73
N VAL A 37 19.86 4.29 -0.87
CA VAL A 37 19.30 3.03 -0.38
C VAL A 37 19.35 3.07 1.16
N SER A 38 18.48 3.89 1.75
CA SER A 38 18.09 3.88 3.14
C SER A 38 17.35 2.56 3.31
N ASN A 39 17.96 1.57 3.95
CA ASN A 39 17.27 0.31 4.21
C ASN A 39 15.99 0.61 5.00
N PRO A 40 14.79 0.32 4.45
CA PRO A 40 13.56 0.62 5.15
C PRO A 40 13.49 -0.21 6.43
N ILE A 41 13.18 0.43 7.54
CA ILE A 41 12.97 -0.23 8.83
C ILE A 41 11.49 -0.51 8.97
N VAL A 42 11.12 -1.77 9.20
CA VAL A 42 9.76 -2.15 9.57
C VAL A 42 9.71 -2.38 11.07
N ARG A 43 8.79 -1.70 11.76
CA ARG A 43 8.48 -1.98 13.16
C ARG A 43 7.05 -2.47 13.27
N SER A 44 6.81 -3.39 14.19
CA SER A 44 5.48 -3.91 14.49
C SER A 44 5.26 -4.06 15.99
N GLN A 45 4.02 -3.97 16.42
CA GLN A 45 3.61 -4.18 17.80
C GLN A 45 2.26 -4.88 17.84
N TYR A 46 2.21 -5.97 18.60
CA TYR A 46 0.97 -6.65 18.94
C TYR A 46 0.23 -5.89 20.05
N PHE A 47 -1.09 -5.85 19.98
CA PHE A 47 -1.94 -5.20 20.99
C PHE A 47 -3.27 -5.94 21.15
N THR A 48 -3.85 -5.87 22.35
CA THR A 48 -5.15 -6.47 22.69
C THR A 48 -6.18 -5.44 23.15
N THR A 49 -5.79 -4.18 23.24
CA THR A 49 -6.58 -3.06 23.77
C THR A 49 -7.47 -2.40 22.72
N GLY A 50 -7.59 -2.97 21.52
CA GLY A 50 -8.38 -2.40 20.43
C GLY A 50 -7.70 -1.25 19.68
N ALA A 51 -6.71 -0.57 20.26
CA ALA A 51 -5.92 0.43 19.56
C ALA A 51 -4.47 0.41 20.02
N SER A 52 -3.57 0.72 19.08
CA SER A 52 -2.16 0.95 19.38
C SER A 52 -1.53 1.90 18.37
N THR A 53 -0.43 2.50 18.78
CA THR A 53 0.39 3.40 17.97
C THR A 53 1.83 2.94 18.04
N ILE A 54 2.48 2.88 16.88
CA ILE A 54 3.90 2.57 16.77
C ILE A 54 4.64 3.66 16.01
N TYR A 55 5.82 4.03 16.48
CA TYR A 55 6.60 5.15 15.94
C TYR A 55 7.86 4.68 15.22
N CYS A 56 8.29 5.45 14.24
CA CYS A 56 9.60 5.28 13.64
C CYS A 56 10.72 5.65 14.62
N PRO A 57 11.94 5.08 14.45
CA PRO A 57 13.12 5.57 15.16
C PRO A 57 13.39 7.05 14.86
N GLY A 58 14.13 7.73 15.75
CA GLY A 58 14.51 9.12 15.53
C GLY A 58 15.28 9.31 14.21
N GLY A 59 14.94 10.36 13.47
CA GLY A 59 15.52 10.64 12.16
C GLY A 59 14.87 9.91 10.97
N TYR A 60 13.88 9.05 11.22
CA TYR A 60 13.13 8.35 10.17
C TYR A 60 11.73 8.94 10.02
N VAL A 61 11.22 8.90 8.79
CA VAL A 61 9.86 9.28 8.40
C VAL A 61 9.05 8.03 8.10
N ALA A 62 7.80 7.97 8.54
CA ALA A 62 6.89 6.90 8.19
C ALA A 62 6.45 7.02 6.73
N THR A 63 6.82 6.06 5.90
CA THR A 63 6.44 6.01 4.48
C THR A 63 5.22 5.14 4.22
N GLY A 64 4.83 4.34 5.21
CA GLY A 64 3.63 3.53 5.16
C GLY A 64 3.41 2.78 6.46
N GLY A 65 2.32 2.04 6.52
CA GLY A 65 1.99 1.20 7.67
C GLY A 65 0.61 0.59 7.49
N GLY A 66 0.18 -0.11 8.53
CA GLY A 66 -1.10 -0.77 8.51
C GLY A 66 -1.40 -1.46 9.82
N VAL A 67 -2.52 -2.17 9.81
CA VAL A 67 -2.95 -2.95 10.95
C VAL A 67 -3.60 -4.24 10.46
N GLY A 68 -3.18 -5.37 11.03
CA GLY A 68 -3.76 -6.69 10.81
C GLY A 68 -4.57 -7.13 12.02
N VAL A 69 -5.66 -7.86 11.76
CA VAL A 69 -6.53 -8.44 12.80
C VAL A 69 -6.20 -9.91 13.02
N ASP A 70 -6.35 -10.41 14.25
CA ASP A 70 -6.04 -11.82 14.55
C ASP A 70 -7.09 -12.78 13.98
N LEU A 71 -8.37 -12.38 14.01
CA LEU A 71 -9.50 -13.19 13.54
C LEU A 71 -10.30 -12.41 12.49
N GLN A 72 -10.00 -12.62 11.21
CA GLN A 72 -10.56 -11.85 10.09
C GLN A 72 -12.10 -11.90 9.99
N ASP A 73 -12.73 -13.03 10.35
CA ASP A 73 -14.18 -13.17 10.32
C ASP A 73 -14.89 -12.40 11.45
N SER A 74 -14.24 -12.29 12.62
CA SER A 74 -14.83 -11.78 13.85
C SER A 74 -14.42 -10.34 14.18
N MET A 75 -13.44 -9.80 13.48
CA MET A 75 -12.84 -8.49 13.74
C MET A 75 -12.80 -7.64 12.48
N TYR A 76 -12.65 -6.34 12.65
CA TYR A 76 -12.42 -5.42 11.53
C TYR A 76 -11.52 -4.26 11.95
N VAL A 77 -10.82 -3.71 10.96
CA VAL A 77 -10.03 -2.48 11.12
C VAL A 77 -10.97 -1.29 11.15
N ALA A 78 -11.10 -0.66 12.30
CA ALA A 78 -11.92 0.54 12.47
C ALA A 78 -11.16 1.81 12.04
N ARG A 79 -9.83 1.81 12.18
CA ARG A 79 -8.97 2.93 11.78
C ARG A 79 -7.56 2.44 11.47
N THR A 80 -6.97 3.01 10.43
CA THR A 80 -5.54 2.89 10.16
C THR A 80 -5.06 4.18 9.50
N GLU A 81 -4.11 4.87 10.14
CA GLU A 81 -3.69 6.20 9.69
C GLU A 81 -2.25 6.52 10.13
N PRO A 82 -1.51 7.33 9.35
CA PRO A 82 -0.22 7.85 9.77
C PRO A 82 -0.36 8.80 10.97
N VAL A 83 0.58 8.73 11.90
CA VAL A 83 0.70 9.71 12.98
C VAL A 83 1.56 10.87 12.50
N GLN A 84 1.02 12.08 12.54
CA GLN A 84 1.70 13.29 12.09
C GLN A 84 2.41 13.99 13.24
N SER A 85 3.60 14.53 12.98
CA SER A 85 4.31 15.47 13.86
C SER A 85 4.99 16.52 12.98
N GLY A 86 4.70 17.81 13.22
CA GLY A 86 5.28 18.88 12.42
C GLY A 86 4.98 18.80 10.91
N GLY A 87 3.86 18.17 10.52
CA GLY A 87 3.49 17.97 9.11
C GLY A 87 4.17 16.78 8.43
N GLN A 88 4.95 15.98 9.16
CA GLN A 88 5.58 14.76 8.66
C GLN A 88 5.02 13.52 9.37
N PRO A 89 4.80 12.40 8.65
CA PRO A 89 4.45 11.13 9.28
C PRO A 89 5.62 10.59 10.12
N VAL A 90 5.38 10.33 11.40
CA VAL A 90 6.38 9.79 12.35
C VAL A 90 6.03 8.41 12.89
N GLY A 91 4.87 7.88 12.51
CA GLY A 91 4.39 6.60 13.02
C GLY A 91 3.11 6.15 12.32
N TRP A 92 2.55 5.05 12.82
CA TRP A 92 1.28 4.52 12.38
C TRP A 92 0.38 4.18 13.57
N LYS A 93 -0.90 4.49 13.43
CA LYS A 93 -1.93 4.17 14.40
C LYS A 93 -2.90 3.16 13.80
N GLY A 94 -3.24 2.15 14.60
CA GLY A 94 -4.22 1.13 14.24
C GLY A 94 -5.31 1.03 15.30
N GLU A 95 -6.55 0.83 14.86
CA GLU A 95 -7.69 0.51 15.71
C GLU A 95 -8.47 -0.67 15.12
N ILE A 96 -8.78 -1.65 15.97
CA ILE A 96 -9.48 -2.88 15.63
C ILE A 96 -10.62 -3.07 16.63
N ARG A 97 -11.78 -3.47 16.09
CA ARG A 97 -12.98 -3.77 16.88
C ARG A 97 -13.52 -5.16 16.54
N GLN A 98 -14.23 -5.76 17.49
CA GLN A 98 -15.02 -6.95 17.23
C GLN A 98 -16.25 -6.59 16.39
N ARG A 99 -16.58 -7.42 15.42
CA ARG A 99 -17.74 -7.26 14.54
C ARG A 99 -19.06 -7.48 15.27
N SER A 100 -19.07 -8.37 16.26
CA SER A 100 -20.28 -8.78 16.98
C SER A 100 -20.85 -7.68 17.89
N ASN A 101 -19.99 -6.89 18.53
CA ASN A 101 -20.39 -5.95 19.58
C ASN A 101 -19.59 -4.64 19.61
N GLY A 102 -18.65 -4.42 18.68
CA GLY A 102 -17.81 -3.21 18.66
C GLY A 102 -16.79 -3.11 19.81
N ALA A 103 -16.60 -4.16 20.61
CA ALA A 103 -15.62 -4.18 21.69
C ALA A 103 -14.19 -4.09 21.13
N ALA A 104 -13.25 -3.71 22.00
CA ALA A 104 -11.82 -3.77 21.68
C ALA A 104 -11.43 -5.19 21.25
N ALA A 105 -10.64 -5.27 20.19
CA ALA A 105 -10.11 -6.52 19.65
C ALA A 105 -8.57 -6.48 19.59
N SER A 106 -7.97 -7.59 19.18
CA SER A 106 -6.52 -7.75 19.12
C SER A 106 -5.99 -7.83 17.70
N GLY A 107 -4.71 -7.51 17.55
CA GLY A 107 -4.02 -7.58 16.28
C GLY A 107 -2.64 -6.95 16.33
N THR A 108 -2.09 -6.67 15.16
CA THR A 108 -0.73 -6.13 15.00
C THR A 108 -0.76 -4.85 14.20
N VAL A 109 -0.20 -3.77 14.74
CA VAL A 109 0.06 -2.53 14.01
C VAL A 109 1.50 -2.55 13.52
N TYR A 110 1.75 -2.06 12.31
CA TYR A 110 3.09 -1.92 11.77
C TYR A 110 3.29 -0.57 11.10
N VAL A 111 4.55 -0.14 11.06
CA VAL A 111 5.01 1.06 10.36
C VAL A 111 6.25 0.72 9.55
N VAL A 112 6.33 1.29 8.34
CA VAL A 112 7.49 1.26 7.47
C VAL A 112 8.15 2.64 7.53
N CYS A 113 9.43 2.66 7.85
CA CYS A 113 10.20 3.86 8.12
C CYS A 113 11.35 3.98 7.13
N ALA A 114 11.55 5.16 6.56
CA ALA A 114 12.69 5.49 5.71
C ALA A 114 13.37 6.76 6.21
N GLN A 115 14.67 6.85 5.97
CA GLN A 115 15.52 8.00 6.33
C GLN A 115 15.79 8.86 5.10
#